data_AF-A0A924WPW3-F1
#
_entry.id   AF-A0A924WPW3-F1
#
_cell.length_a   1.000
_cell.length_b   1.000
_cell.length_c   1.000
_cell.angle_alpha   90.00
_cell.angle_beta   90.00
_cell.angle_gamma   90.00
#
_symmetry.space_group_name_H-M   'P 1'
#
loop_
_entity.id
_entity.type
_entity.pdbx_description
1 polymer ?
#
loop_
_entity_poly.entity_id
_entity_poly.type
_entity_poly.pdbx_seq_one_letter_code
_entity_poly.pdbx_strand_id
1 'polypeptide(L)'
;MIVIPRPIRHASLLGLVALATVGCSLFQPERTGQTSGKEYTITLRNTLAKERLAPVLIVGDADDKKIWVGAYVSPAARTHFITGNPGPLAAVLGDQGQPGTVPVGGEITVRFRTQARPARITAMVPPDFTPDSYVTALSI
;
A
#
# COMPACT_ATOMS: atom_id res chain seq x y z
N MET A 1 70.27 -12.56 -20.85
CA MET A 1 70.18 -13.98 -20.41
C MET A 1 68.73 -14.26 -20.06
N ILE A 2 68.14 -15.36 -20.53
CA ILE A 2 66.73 -15.73 -20.31
C ILE A 2 66.69 -17.08 -19.57
N VAL A 3 65.92 -17.18 -18.49
CA VAL A 3 65.55 -18.47 -17.88
C VAL A 3 64.10 -18.40 -17.40
N ILE A 4 63.25 -19.30 -17.91
CA ILE A 4 61.91 -19.60 -17.40
C ILE A 4 61.71 -21.10 -17.56
N PRO A 5 61.34 -21.83 -16.48
CA PRO A 5 60.21 -22.74 -16.61
C PRO A 5 59.25 -22.76 -15.40
N ARG A 6 57.98 -23.07 -15.71
CA ARG A 6 56.89 -23.55 -14.80
C ARG A 6 57.03 -25.11 -14.66
N PRO A 7 56.20 -25.92 -13.94
CA PRO A 7 54.83 -25.75 -13.38
C PRO A 7 54.79 -25.97 -11.83
N ILE A 8 53.77 -26.43 -11.06
CA ILE A 8 52.57 -27.30 -11.23
C ILE A 8 51.33 -26.78 -10.44
N ARG A 9 50.16 -27.27 -10.89
CA ARG A 9 48.78 -27.19 -10.39
C ARG A 9 48.59 -27.36 -8.86
N HIS A 10 47.55 -26.70 -8.34
CA HIS A 10 46.42 -27.35 -7.65
C HIS A 10 45.12 -26.59 -8.02
N ALA A 11 43.94 -27.19 -7.80
CA ALA A 11 42.66 -26.67 -8.29
C ALA A 11 41.58 -26.61 -7.19
N SER A 12 40.67 -25.63 -7.27
CA SER A 12 39.31 -25.70 -6.72
C SER A 12 38.40 -24.59 -7.27
N LEU A 13 37.10 -24.80 -7.13
CA LEU A 13 36.01 -24.07 -7.78
C LEU A 13 35.76 -22.68 -7.19
N LEU A 14 35.32 -21.75 -8.06
CA LEU A 14 34.38 -20.64 -7.82
C LEU A 14 34.01 -20.09 -9.21
N GLY A 15 32.78 -19.66 -9.52
CA GLY A 15 31.54 -19.68 -8.74
C GLY A 15 30.54 -18.72 -9.39
N LEU A 16 29.63 -19.23 -10.23
CA LEU A 16 28.79 -18.39 -11.09
C LEU A 16 27.57 -17.86 -10.32
N VAL A 17 27.47 -16.53 -10.19
CA VAL A 17 26.32 -15.84 -9.57
C VAL A 17 25.86 -14.69 -10.48
N ALA A 18 24.59 -14.70 -10.85
CA ALA A 18 23.98 -13.66 -11.66
C ALA A 18 23.53 -12.47 -10.79
N LEU A 19 23.77 -11.24 -11.24
CA LEU A 19 23.20 -10.03 -10.61
C LEU A 19 21.71 -9.88 -11.00
N ALA A 20 20.85 -10.65 -10.34
CA ALA A 20 19.41 -10.41 -10.32
C ALA A 20 19.06 -9.41 -9.21
N THR A 21 19.46 -8.14 -9.36
CA THR A 21 19.03 -7.06 -8.46
C THR A 21 17.57 -6.70 -8.75
N VAL A 22 16.66 -7.53 -8.25
CA VAL A 22 15.23 -7.24 -8.15
C VAL A 22 15.05 -5.89 -7.44
N GLY A 23 14.12 -5.07 -7.93
CA GLY A 23 13.80 -3.75 -7.37
C GLY A 23 13.10 -3.81 -6.00
N CYS A 24 13.79 -4.31 -4.98
CA CYS A 24 13.32 -4.44 -3.60
C CYS A 24 13.30 -3.09 -2.86
N SER A 25 12.54 -2.12 -3.40
CA SER A 25 12.40 -0.77 -2.84
C SER A 25 10.93 -0.33 -2.75
N LEU A 26 10.06 -1.23 -2.29
CA LEU A 26 8.66 -0.93 -1.93
C LEU A 26 8.19 -1.71 -0.67
N PHE A 27 9.11 -2.04 0.24
CA PHE A 27 8.75 -2.39 1.62
C PHE A 27 8.27 -1.13 2.34
N GLN A 28 6.98 -0.81 2.16
CA GLN A 28 6.28 0.10 3.05
C GLN A 28 6.24 -0.54 4.44
N PRO A 29 6.64 0.17 5.52
CA PRO A 29 6.70 -0.43 6.85
C PRO A 29 5.31 -0.84 7.31
N GLU A 30 5.22 -2.05 7.85
CA GLU A 30 3.99 -2.65 8.36
C GLU A 30 3.41 -1.77 9.50
N ARG A 31 2.27 -1.11 9.26
CA ARG A 31 1.65 -0.21 10.24
C ARG A 31 0.62 -0.92 11.10
N THR A 32 0.66 -0.61 12.39
CA THR A 32 0.09 -1.43 13.46
C THR A 32 -1.36 -1.08 13.78
N GLY A 33 -2.28 -1.38 12.84
CA GLY A 33 -3.73 -1.20 13.04
C GLY A 33 -4.45 -2.45 13.54
N GLN A 34 -4.01 -3.64 13.09
CA GLN A 34 -4.43 -4.93 13.64
C GLN A 34 -3.25 -5.90 13.68
N THR A 35 -2.95 -6.40 14.88
CA THR A 35 -1.96 -7.45 15.15
C THR A 35 -2.56 -8.86 15.06
N SER A 36 -3.84 -8.98 14.68
CA SER A 36 -4.64 -10.20 14.73
C SER A 36 -5.51 -10.34 13.48
N GLY A 37 -5.87 -11.57 13.12
CA GLY A 37 -6.63 -11.88 11.91
C GLY A 37 -5.73 -12.48 10.83
N LYS A 38 -6.34 -12.96 9.74
CA LYS A 38 -5.63 -13.50 8.58
C LYS A 38 -5.05 -12.34 7.77
N GLU A 39 -3.84 -12.49 7.27
CA GLU A 39 -3.21 -11.53 6.36
C GLU A 39 -3.68 -11.73 4.91
N TYR A 40 -3.94 -10.62 4.23
CA TYR A 40 -4.33 -10.53 2.84
C TYR A 40 -3.41 -9.55 2.12
N THR A 41 -3.15 -9.81 0.83
CA THR A 41 -2.48 -8.87 -0.07
C THR A 41 -3.47 -8.51 -1.17
N ILE A 42 -3.66 -7.22 -1.43
CA ILE A 42 -4.48 -6.72 -2.54
C ILE A 42 -3.68 -5.76 -3.41
N THR A 43 -4.07 -5.69 -4.67
CA THR A 43 -3.56 -4.75 -5.66
C THR A 43 -4.65 -3.74 -5.96
N LEU A 44 -4.39 -2.46 -5.68
CA LEU A 44 -5.29 -1.35 -6.01
C LEU A 44 -4.70 -0.58 -7.18
N ARG A 45 -5.43 -0.58 -8.30
CA ARG A 45 -5.07 0.13 -9.52
C ARG A 45 -6.00 1.33 -9.73
N ASN A 46 -5.42 2.51 -9.92
CA ASN A 46 -6.16 3.70 -10.30
C ASN A 46 -6.46 3.67 -11.80
N THR A 47 -7.74 3.61 -12.16
CA THR A 47 -8.23 3.63 -13.54
C THR A 47 -8.70 5.00 -14.01
N LEU A 48 -8.64 6.04 -13.16
CA LEU A 48 -8.98 7.41 -13.52
C LEU A 48 -7.98 7.95 -14.55
N ALA A 49 -8.49 8.57 -15.62
CA ALA A 49 -7.68 8.97 -16.77
C ALA A 49 -6.91 10.30 -16.61
N LYS A 50 -7.24 11.09 -15.58
CA LYS A 50 -6.66 12.43 -15.32
C LYS A 50 -6.32 12.70 -13.86
N GLU A 51 -6.81 11.88 -12.94
CA GLU A 51 -6.80 12.17 -11.50
C GLU A 51 -6.00 11.10 -10.76
N ARG A 52 -5.22 11.54 -9.78
CA ARG A 52 -4.59 10.65 -8.79
C ARG A 52 -5.61 10.28 -7.72
N LEU A 53 -5.36 9.20 -6.97
CA LEU A 53 -5.99 9.01 -5.66
C LEU A 53 -5.09 9.63 -4.60
N ALA A 54 -5.66 10.41 -3.69
CA ALA A 54 -4.98 10.88 -2.47
C ALA A 54 -4.59 9.68 -1.58
N PRO A 55 -3.77 9.88 -0.51
CA PRO A 55 -3.31 8.81 0.37
C PRO A 55 -4.41 7.83 0.79
N VAL A 56 -4.36 6.62 0.23
CA VAL A 56 -5.40 5.61 0.46
C VAL A 56 -5.36 5.17 1.92
N LEU A 57 -6.53 4.94 2.52
CA LEU A 57 -6.69 4.26 3.81
C LEU A 57 -7.31 2.88 3.58
N ILE A 58 -6.71 1.86 4.19
CA ILE A 58 -7.18 0.48 4.19
C ILE A 58 -7.30 0.00 5.64
N VAL A 59 -8.46 -0.53 6.01
CA VAL A 59 -8.72 -1.06 7.35
C VAL A 59 -9.52 -2.36 7.26
N GLY A 60 -8.96 -3.47 7.75
CA GLY A 60 -9.69 -4.70 8.03
C GLY A 60 -10.54 -4.60 9.31
N ASP A 61 -11.56 -5.46 9.42
CA ASP A 61 -12.61 -5.41 10.45
C ASP A 61 -13.31 -4.04 10.60
N ALA A 62 -13.37 -3.26 9.51
CA ALA A 62 -13.87 -1.90 9.51
C ALA A 62 -15.30 -1.76 10.04
N ASP A 63 -15.48 -0.88 11.01
CA ASP A 63 -16.78 -0.47 11.52
C ASP A 63 -17.30 0.74 10.73
N ASP A 64 -18.00 0.46 9.64
CA ASP A 64 -18.58 1.46 8.73
C ASP A 64 -19.46 2.50 9.45
N LYS A 65 -20.01 2.19 10.63
CA LYS A 65 -20.81 3.13 11.45
C LYS A 65 -19.99 4.29 12.02
N LYS A 66 -18.67 4.16 12.05
CA LYS A 66 -17.72 5.24 12.39
C LYS A 66 -17.38 6.13 11.18
N ILE A 67 -17.72 5.70 9.97
CA ILE A 67 -17.48 6.41 8.71
C ILE A 67 -18.76 7.15 8.29
N TRP A 68 -19.90 6.46 8.32
CA TRP A 68 -21.21 6.99 7.96
C TRP A 68 -22.17 7.03 9.15
N VAL A 69 -22.70 8.22 9.43
CA VAL A 69 -23.60 8.52 10.55
C VAL A 69 -24.94 8.97 9.96
N GLY A 70 -25.82 7.99 9.71
CA GLY A 70 -27.06 8.23 8.97
C GLY A 70 -26.77 8.64 7.52
N ALA A 71 -27.31 9.78 7.10
CA ALA A 71 -27.08 10.35 5.76
C ALA A 71 -25.76 11.15 5.62
N TYR A 72 -24.95 11.23 6.68
CA TYR A 72 -23.74 12.06 6.73
C TYR A 72 -22.47 11.22 6.90
N VAL A 73 -21.33 11.79 6.55
CA VAL A 73 -20.00 11.25 6.92
C VAL A 73 -19.56 11.80 8.28
N SER A 74 -18.85 11.00 9.07
CA SER A 74 -18.31 11.43 10.37
C SER A 74 -17.26 12.54 10.19
N PRO A 75 -16.96 13.37 11.22
CA PRO A 75 -15.96 14.45 11.09
C PRO A 75 -14.56 13.96 10.67
N ALA A 76 -14.17 12.76 11.12
CA ALA A 76 -12.94 12.10 10.70
C ALA A 76 -12.98 11.70 9.23
N ALA A 77 -14.08 11.08 8.77
CA ALA A 77 -14.26 10.69 7.38
C ALA A 77 -14.37 11.92 6.45
N ARG A 78 -15.06 12.98 6.88
CA ARG A 78 -15.12 14.27 6.18
C ARG A 78 -13.73 14.87 5.98
N THR A 79 -12.84 14.76 6.97
CA THR A 79 -11.46 15.25 6.83
C THR A 79 -10.70 14.46 5.77
N HIS A 80 -10.83 13.12 5.77
CA HIS A 80 -10.25 12.27 4.73
C HIS A 80 -10.78 12.61 3.32
N PHE A 81 -12.10 12.73 3.17
CA PHE A 81 -12.74 12.96 1.88
C PHE A 81 -12.61 14.39 1.32
N ILE A 82 -12.29 15.40 2.15
CA ILE A 82 -12.11 16.80 1.70
C ILE A 82 -10.63 17.19 1.58
N THR A 83 -9.74 16.65 2.44
CA THR A 83 -8.32 17.06 2.45
C THR A 83 -7.36 15.94 2.05
N GLY A 84 -7.85 14.73 1.76
CA GLY A 84 -7.02 13.55 1.47
C GLY A 84 -6.13 13.12 2.64
N ASN A 85 -6.46 13.52 3.88
CA ASN A 85 -5.71 13.16 5.08
C ASN A 85 -6.38 11.95 5.76
N PRO A 86 -5.85 10.72 5.62
CA PRO A 86 -6.43 9.54 6.23
C PRO A 86 -6.23 9.49 7.76
N GLY A 87 -5.26 10.21 8.32
CA GLY A 87 -4.83 10.07 9.72
C GLY A 87 -5.96 10.15 10.76
N PRO A 88 -6.86 11.16 10.71
CA PRO A 88 -7.98 11.26 11.64
C PRO A 88 -8.97 10.09 11.54
N LEU A 89 -9.18 9.53 10.35
CA LEU A 89 -10.05 8.38 10.14
C LEU A 89 -9.36 7.07 10.55
N ALA A 90 -8.07 6.93 10.23
CA ALA A 90 -7.23 5.81 10.63
C ALA A 90 -7.14 5.67 12.16
N ALA A 91 -7.07 6.79 12.91
CA ALA A 91 -7.10 6.79 14.37
C ALA A 91 -8.44 6.31 14.98
N VAL A 92 -9.54 6.39 14.23
CA VAL A 92 -10.90 5.97 14.67
C VAL A 92 -11.21 4.52 14.28
N LEU A 93 -10.63 4.04 13.18
CA LEU A 93 -10.85 2.70 12.63
C LEU A 93 -9.76 1.68 13.00
N GLY A 94 -8.49 2.11 13.12
CA GLY A 94 -7.28 1.29 13.26
C GLY A 94 -6.36 1.42 12.05
N ASP A 95 -5.16 2.03 12.20
CA ASP A 95 -4.25 2.34 11.09
C ASP A 95 -3.41 1.14 10.61
N GLN A 96 -3.97 0.29 9.74
CA GLN A 96 -3.26 -0.86 9.18
C GLN A 96 -2.26 -0.49 8.07
N GLY A 97 -2.37 0.71 7.51
CA GLY A 97 -1.60 1.10 6.36
C GLY A 97 -2.18 2.30 5.64
N GLN A 98 -1.31 3.28 5.39
CA GLN A 98 -1.54 4.39 4.50
C GLN A 98 -0.51 4.25 3.36
N PRO A 99 -0.77 3.40 2.34
CA PRO A 99 0.16 3.13 1.25
C PRO A 99 0.43 4.34 0.34
N GLY A 100 -0.20 5.48 0.62
CA GLY A 100 0.08 6.76 -0.04
C GLY A 100 -0.76 7.00 -1.29
N THR A 101 -0.36 8.03 -2.02
CA THR A 101 -1.03 8.54 -3.23
C THR A 101 -0.85 7.55 -4.39
N VAL A 102 -1.93 7.25 -5.13
CA VAL A 102 -1.84 6.43 -6.35
C VAL A 102 -1.90 7.34 -7.58
N PRO A 103 -0.87 7.40 -8.43
CA PRO A 103 -0.85 8.31 -9.58
C PRO A 103 -1.88 7.89 -10.66
N VAL A 104 -2.09 8.76 -11.66
CA VAL A 104 -2.94 8.50 -12.83
C VAL A 104 -2.50 7.20 -13.52
N GLY A 105 -3.43 6.26 -13.72
CA GLY A 105 -3.14 4.94 -14.30
C GLY A 105 -2.26 4.00 -13.43
N GLY A 106 -1.84 4.45 -12.25
CA GLY A 106 -0.88 3.77 -11.38
C GLY A 106 -1.48 2.64 -10.54
N GLU A 107 -0.60 1.92 -9.84
CA GLU A 107 -0.95 0.74 -9.06
C GLU A 107 -0.14 0.68 -7.77
N ILE A 108 -0.75 0.19 -6.69
CA ILE A 108 -0.10 -0.11 -5.41
C ILE A 108 -0.52 -1.52 -4.95
N THR A 109 0.41 -2.24 -4.34
CA THR A 109 0.13 -3.53 -3.69
C THR A 109 0.30 -3.38 -2.19
N VAL A 110 -0.71 -3.76 -1.43
CA VAL A 110 -0.85 -3.44 0.00
C VAL A 110 -1.27 -4.68 0.77
N ARG A 111 -0.79 -4.80 2.01
CA ARG A 111 -1.22 -5.85 2.94
C ARG A 111 -2.09 -5.29 4.05
N PHE A 112 -3.05 -6.09 4.51
CA PHE A 112 -3.87 -5.82 5.67
C PHE A 112 -4.23 -7.15 6.38
N ARG A 113 -4.74 -7.07 7.61
CA ARG A 113 -5.27 -8.22 8.37
C ARG A 113 -6.75 -8.02 8.68
N THR A 114 -7.50 -9.12 8.82
CA THR A 114 -8.91 -9.10 9.23
C THR A 114 -9.32 -10.40 9.91
N GLN A 115 -10.22 -10.32 10.90
CA GLN A 115 -10.87 -11.44 11.59
C GLN A 115 -12.15 -11.90 10.87
N ALA A 116 -12.07 -12.03 9.53
CA ALA A 116 -13.13 -12.46 8.62
C ALA A 116 -14.35 -11.53 8.50
N ARG A 117 -14.20 -10.23 8.78
CA ARG A 117 -15.10 -9.18 8.24
C ARG A 117 -14.48 -8.53 7.00
N PRO A 118 -15.28 -7.85 6.16
CA PRO A 118 -14.75 -7.09 5.04
C PRO A 118 -13.75 -6.01 5.47
N ALA A 119 -12.71 -5.82 4.66
CA ALA A 119 -11.83 -4.65 4.76
C ALA A 119 -12.41 -3.48 3.96
N ARG A 120 -12.38 -2.29 4.54
CA ARG A 120 -12.83 -1.03 3.94
C ARG A 120 -11.63 -0.30 3.34
N ILE A 121 -11.76 0.07 2.08
CA ILE A 121 -10.80 0.89 1.34
C ILE A 121 -11.43 2.25 1.07
N THR A 122 -10.69 3.34 1.27
CA THR A 122 -11.16 4.72 1.03
C THR A 122 -10.04 5.64 0.56
N ALA A 123 -10.32 6.47 -0.45
CA ALA A 123 -9.40 7.53 -0.90
C ALA A 123 -10.18 8.73 -1.47
N MET A 124 -9.72 9.95 -1.20
CA MET A 124 -10.19 11.15 -1.91
C MET A 124 -9.64 11.14 -3.35
N VAL A 125 -10.45 11.58 -4.32
CA VAL A 125 -10.00 12.02 -5.63
C VAL A 125 -9.75 13.53 -5.51
N PRO A 126 -8.51 14.04 -5.60
CA PRO A 126 -8.26 15.46 -5.45
C PRO A 126 -9.00 16.28 -6.50
N PRO A 127 -9.50 17.49 -6.16
CA PRO A 127 -10.31 18.32 -7.03
C PRO A 127 -9.49 19.04 -8.12
N ASP A 128 -8.55 18.31 -8.75
CA ASP A 128 -7.81 18.77 -9.92
C ASP A 128 -8.72 18.84 -11.16
N PHE A 129 -9.75 17.97 -11.23
CA PHE A 129 -10.75 17.93 -12.30
C PHE A 129 -12.18 17.70 -11.79
N THR A 130 -12.40 16.80 -10.81
CA THR A 130 -13.73 16.49 -10.25
C THR A 130 -13.83 16.96 -8.80
N PRO A 131 -14.73 17.90 -8.44
CA PRO A 131 -14.84 18.41 -7.07
C PRO A 131 -15.35 17.35 -6.07
N ASP A 132 -14.92 17.48 -4.82
CA ASP A 132 -15.42 16.79 -3.60
C ASP A 132 -15.70 15.28 -3.74
N SER A 133 -14.90 14.60 -4.55
CA SER A 133 -15.11 13.19 -4.94
C SER A 133 -14.22 12.23 -4.16
N TYR A 134 -14.74 11.04 -3.87
CA TYR A 134 -14.00 9.98 -3.18
C TYR A 134 -14.38 8.59 -3.71
N VAL A 135 -13.45 7.64 -3.60
CA VAL A 135 -13.66 6.22 -3.91
C VAL A 135 -13.75 5.44 -2.61
N THR A 136 -14.68 4.49 -2.54
CA THR A 136 -14.68 3.46 -1.49
C THR A 136 -14.97 2.08 -2.08
N ALA A 137 -14.34 1.05 -1.50
CA ALA A 137 -14.54 -0.35 -1.86
C ALA A 137 -14.53 -1.24 -0.60
N LEU A 138 -15.03 -2.47 -0.76
CA LEU A 138 -14.94 -3.56 0.21
C LEU A 138 -14.10 -4.70 -0.39
N SER A 139 -13.32 -5.37 0.46
CA SER A 139 -12.54 -6.58 0.15
C SER A 139 -12.79 -7.67 1.21
N ILE A 140 -12.57 -8.94 0.86
CA ILE A 140 -12.85 -10.15 1.67
C ILE A 140 -11.69 -11.15 1.65
#